data_AF-A0A5N6WQR3-F1
#
_entry.id   AF-A0A5N6WQR3-F1
#
_cell.length_a   1.000
_cell.length_b   1.000
_cell.length_c   1.000
_cell.angle_alpha   90.00
_cell.angle_beta   90.00
_cell.angle_gamma   90.00
#
_symmetry.space_group_name_H-M   'P 1'
#
loop_
_entity.id
_entity.type
_entity.pdbx_description
1 polymer ?
#
loop_
_entity_poly.entity_id
_entity_poly.type
_entity_poly.pdbx_seq_one_letter_code
_entity_poly.pdbx_strand_id
1 'polypeptide(L)'
;MGSVASPFDPFLLTPLDDTSPEVYTSCCLIWYVKDPSRSSLAIQTGIDRLVSHLPFLAGIVETGEKGMKEVKPSCGETEMIPMLSVKHHHHLAPPPNSLDSSYCPLPAFIPATQPRPVLRFQANIMTDALILGTSCHHSVFDGTGLGTIFEMLAAFTRSSSVPAAACCSPQPLTDCQKELESRIAIRTTTTPLPLPDSNRKDYSAEYTTGPPMFRKVPEVITRRFVFSANRVQSLKERCIAFLDASMDDHHPTAQVSSNDVFTAFLALCVRLAQTDENGSVDPSEPSQLWGTWSQS
;
A
#
# COMPACT_ATOMS: atom_id res chain seq x y z
N MET A 1 36.81 -20.53 -6.20
CA MET A 1 35.47 -20.06 -6.59
C MET A 1 35.31 -18.69 -5.98
N GLY A 2 35.28 -17.64 -6.80
CA GLY A 2 35.12 -16.28 -6.30
C GLY A 2 33.72 -16.12 -5.70
N SER A 3 33.65 -15.63 -4.47
CA SER A 3 32.39 -15.21 -3.85
C SER A 3 31.79 -14.12 -4.74
N VAL A 4 30.65 -14.39 -5.38
CA VAL A 4 29.89 -13.36 -6.07
C VAL A 4 29.40 -12.41 -4.97
N ALA A 5 29.85 -11.17 -5.00
CA ALA A 5 29.45 -10.17 -4.02
C ALA A 5 27.92 -10.05 -4.04
N SER A 6 27.31 -10.15 -2.87
CA SER A 6 25.87 -9.97 -2.69
C SER A 6 25.45 -8.58 -3.17
N PRO A 7 24.31 -8.42 -3.86
CA PRO A 7 23.85 -7.10 -4.33
C PRO A 7 23.49 -6.15 -3.17
N PHE A 8 23.24 -6.67 -1.97
CA PHE A 8 23.05 -5.92 -0.73
C PHE A 8 23.23 -6.82 0.49
N ASP A 9 23.44 -6.21 1.66
CA ASP A 9 23.48 -6.96 2.92
C ASP A 9 22.06 -7.23 3.44
N PRO A 10 21.75 -8.46 3.88
CA PRO A 10 20.48 -8.77 4.53
C PRO A 10 20.14 -7.82 5.67
N PHE A 11 18.86 -7.49 5.81
CA PHE A 11 18.38 -6.71 6.92
C PHE A 11 17.05 -7.26 7.44
N LEU A 12 16.96 -7.34 8.76
CA LEU A 12 15.71 -7.68 9.44
C LEU A 12 14.65 -6.58 9.17
N LEU A 13 13.38 -6.92 9.26
CA LEU A 13 12.26 -5.97 9.28
C LEU A 13 11.96 -5.44 10.69
N THR A 14 11.39 -4.25 10.79
CA THR A 14 11.12 -3.59 12.08
C THR A 14 9.99 -4.30 12.85
N PRO A 15 9.86 -4.09 14.18
CA PRO A 15 8.73 -4.65 14.93
C PRO A 15 7.36 -4.22 14.37
N LEU A 16 7.27 -3.04 13.75
CA LEU A 16 6.05 -2.58 13.08
C LEU A 16 5.75 -3.42 11.83
N ASP A 17 6.77 -3.69 11.03
CA ASP A 17 6.68 -4.53 9.82
C ASP A 17 6.22 -5.97 10.15
N ASP A 18 6.62 -6.50 11.31
CA ASP A 18 6.21 -7.83 11.77
C ASP A 18 4.70 -7.93 12.03
N THR A 19 4.04 -6.82 12.39
CA THR A 19 2.58 -6.77 12.59
C THR A 19 1.78 -6.84 11.30
N SER A 20 2.42 -6.55 10.15
CA SER A 20 1.76 -6.56 8.85
C SER A 20 1.39 -7.98 8.42
N PRO A 21 0.20 -8.18 7.83
CA PRO A 21 -0.20 -9.46 7.30
C PRO A 21 0.76 -9.92 6.19
N GLU A 22 1.01 -11.23 6.10
CA GLU A 22 1.84 -11.84 5.06
C GLU A 22 1.06 -11.96 3.73
N VAL A 23 0.71 -10.81 3.17
CA VAL A 23 -0.03 -10.68 1.92
C VAL A 23 0.69 -9.75 0.96
N TYR A 24 0.40 -9.91 -0.31
CA TYR A 24 0.83 -9.00 -1.36
C TYR A 24 -0.22 -7.92 -1.58
N THR A 25 0.20 -6.67 -1.41
CA THR A 25 -0.58 -5.52 -1.85
C THR A 25 -0.31 -5.30 -3.33
N SER A 26 -1.37 -5.15 -4.12
CA SER A 26 -1.24 -4.87 -5.55
C SER A 26 -1.85 -3.54 -5.93
N CYS A 27 -1.21 -2.84 -6.86
CA CYS A 27 -1.65 -1.56 -7.41
C CYS A 27 -1.45 -1.58 -8.93
N CYS A 28 -2.36 -0.92 -9.66
CA CYS A 28 -2.28 -0.78 -11.11
C CYS A 28 -2.27 0.69 -11.50
N LEU A 29 -1.29 1.08 -12.32
CA LEU A 29 -1.24 2.39 -12.98
C LEU A 29 -1.60 2.22 -14.45
N ILE A 30 -2.48 3.09 -14.96
CA ILE A 30 -2.99 3.03 -16.33
C ILE A 30 -2.61 4.31 -17.08
N TRP A 31 -1.97 4.16 -18.23
CA TRP A 31 -1.71 5.26 -19.16
C TRP A 31 -2.31 4.96 -20.52
N TYR A 32 -3.19 5.83 -21.00
CA TYR A 32 -3.67 5.79 -22.37
C TYR A 32 -2.62 6.43 -23.28
N VAL A 33 -2.02 5.64 -24.16
CA VAL A 33 -0.86 6.03 -24.96
C VAL A 33 -1.00 5.51 -26.38
N LYS A 34 -0.46 6.25 -27.35
CA LYS A 34 -0.52 5.89 -28.78
C LYS A 34 0.37 4.69 -29.13
N ASP A 35 1.47 4.51 -28.40
CA ASP A 35 2.44 3.44 -28.62
C ASP A 35 2.78 2.75 -27.29
N PRO A 36 1.92 1.84 -26.81
CA PRO A 36 2.11 1.11 -25.57
C PRO A 36 3.42 0.30 -25.52
N SER A 37 3.86 -0.25 -26.66
CA SER A 37 5.09 -1.04 -26.78
C SER A 37 6.36 -0.20 -26.58
N ARG A 38 6.41 1.01 -27.14
CA ARG A 38 7.52 1.93 -26.84
C ARG A 38 7.52 2.37 -25.38
N SER A 39 6.34 2.60 -24.81
CA SER A 39 6.21 2.96 -23.39
C SER A 39 6.70 1.83 -22.46
N SER A 40 6.48 0.55 -22.79
CA SER A 40 6.97 -0.56 -21.96
C SER A 40 8.51 -0.63 -21.90
N LEU A 41 9.22 -0.27 -22.97
CA LEU A 41 10.69 -0.23 -22.97
C LEU A 41 11.23 0.85 -22.03
N ALA A 42 10.59 2.03 -22.00
CA ALA A 42 10.94 3.10 -21.08
C ALA A 42 10.72 2.67 -19.62
N ILE A 43 9.61 1.98 -19.34
CA ILE A 43 9.33 1.43 -18.01
C ILE A 43 10.39 0.39 -17.61
N GLN A 44 10.75 -0.56 -18.49
CA GLN A 44 11.80 -1.54 -18.22
C GLN A 44 13.11 -0.84 -17.81
N THR A 45 13.53 0.16 -18.59
CA THR A 45 14.75 0.94 -18.29
C THR A 45 14.65 1.66 -16.94
N GLY A 46 13.47 2.20 -16.61
CA GLY A 46 13.21 2.83 -15.31
C GLY A 46 13.29 1.85 -14.15
N ILE A 47 12.73 0.65 -14.32
CA ILE A 47 12.78 -0.44 -13.33
C ILE A 47 14.21 -0.93 -13.12
N ASP A 48 14.98 -1.12 -14.19
CA ASP A 48 16.38 -1.56 -14.10
C ASP A 48 17.22 -0.58 -13.29
N ARG A 49 17.03 0.73 -13.52
CA ARG A 49 17.69 1.80 -12.75
C ARG A 49 17.22 1.84 -11.30
N LEU A 50 15.93 1.69 -11.06
CA LEU A 50 15.35 1.65 -9.72
C LEU A 50 15.95 0.50 -8.91
N VAL A 51 16.00 -0.70 -9.47
CA VAL A 51 16.56 -1.90 -8.80
C VAL A 51 18.07 -1.79 -8.65
N SER A 52 18.77 -1.18 -9.61
CA SER A 52 20.20 -0.89 -9.44
C SER A 52 20.46 0.08 -8.30
N HIS A 53 19.54 1.03 -8.06
CA HIS A 53 19.64 2.02 -6.97
C HIS A 53 19.20 1.45 -5.61
N LEU A 54 18.17 0.59 -5.60
CA LEU A 54 17.63 -0.08 -4.42
C LEU A 54 17.60 -1.61 -4.66
N PRO A 55 18.76 -2.30 -4.59
CA PRO A 55 18.86 -3.72 -4.90
C PRO A 55 17.99 -4.63 -4.04
N PHE A 56 17.64 -4.22 -2.82
CA PHE A 56 16.75 -4.98 -1.95
C PHE A 56 15.34 -5.18 -2.51
N LEU A 57 14.90 -4.33 -3.45
CA LEU A 57 13.60 -4.49 -4.12
C LEU A 57 13.51 -5.80 -4.90
N ALA A 58 14.65 -6.30 -5.39
CA ALA A 58 14.75 -7.59 -6.07
C ALA A 58 14.90 -8.78 -5.11
N GLY A 59 15.02 -8.53 -3.81
CA GLY A 59 15.18 -9.56 -2.78
C GLY A 59 13.92 -10.36 -2.48
N ILE A 60 14.04 -11.18 -1.44
CA ILE A 60 12.98 -12.02 -0.88
C ILE A 60 12.76 -11.73 0.60
N VAL A 61 11.54 -11.99 1.07
CA VAL A 61 11.16 -11.95 2.48
C VAL A 61 11.12 -13.36 3.06
N GLU A 62 12.00 -13.63 4.01
CA GLU A 62 12.03 -14.88 4.76
C GLU A 62 11.64 -14.65 6.21
N THR A 63 11.00 -15.64 6.82
CA THR A 63 10.70 -15.65 8.25
C THR A 63 11.74 -16.54 8.93
N GLY A 64 12.59 -15.95 9.79
CA GLY A 64 13.63 -16.68 10.51
C GLY A 64 13.08 -17.51 11.68
N GLU A 65 13.95 -18.29 12.32
CA GLU A 65 13.60 -19.23 13.42
C GLU A 65 12.89 -18.57 14.62
N LYS A 66 13.09 -17.26 14.83
CA LYS A 66 12.47 -16.49 15.91
C LYS A 66 11.19 -15.76 15.47
N GLY A 67 10.64 -16.09 14.30
CA GLY A 67 9.48 -15.41 13.72
C GLY A 67 9.79 -14.02 13.15
N MET A 68 11.03 -13.54 13.26
CA MET A 68 11.43 -12.24 12.71
C MET A 68 11.56 -12.32 11.20
N LYS A 69 10.95 -11.36 10.50
CA LYS A 69 11.04 -11.28 9.05
C LYS A 69 12.35 -10.60 8.63
N GLU A 70 12.93 -11.06 7.53
CA GLU A 70 14.20 -10.56 7.00
C GLU A 70 14.09 -10.40 5.48
N VAL A 71 14.68 -9.32 4.96
CA VAL A 71 14.88 -9.14 3.53
C VAL A 71 16.28 -9.61 3.17
N LYS A 72 16.35 -10.55 2.22
CA LYS A 72 17.60 -11.14 1.74
C LYS A 72 17.74 -11.04 0.23
N PRO A 73 18.97 -11.03 -0.29
CA PRO A 73 19.22 -11.22 -1.71
C PRO A 73 18.54 -12.49 -2.22
N SER A 74 17.93 -12.40 -3.39
CA SER A 74 17.40 -13.56 -4.09
C SER A 74 18.56 -14.52 -4.40
N CYS A 75 18.46 -15.77 -3.95
CA CYS A 75 19.38 -16.85 -4.33
C CYS A 75 18.59 -18.03 -4.92
N GLY A 76 19.20 -18.78 -5.84
CA GLY A 76 18.61 -20.01 -6.40
C GLY A 76 17.27 -19.78 -7.11
N GLU A 77 16.23 -20.53 -6.70
CA GLU A 77 14.92 -20.63 -7.36
C GLU A 77 14.18 -19.29 -7.52
N THR A 78 14.50 -18.26 -6.74
CA THR A 78 13.88 -16.93 -6.87
C THR A 78 14.35 -16.15 -8.11
N GLU A 79 15.45 -16.56 -8.75
CA GLU A 79 15.83 -16.05 -10.07
C GLU A 79 14.75 -16.33 -11.13
N MET A 80 13.83 -17.26 -10.88
CA MET A 80 12.77 -17.61 -11.83
C MET A 80 11.63 -16.59 -11.93
N ILE A 81 11.42 -15.72 -10.93
CA ILE A 81 10.35 -14.70 -10.98
C ILE A 81 10.94 -13.38 -11.48
N PRO A 82 10.74 -13.01 -12.76
CA PRO A 82 11.37 -11.84 -13.35
C PRO A 82 10.86 -10.56 -12.68
N MET A 83 11.75 -9.58 -12.50
CA MET A 83 11.40 -8.27 -11.94
C MET A 83 10.26 -7.59 -12.72
N LEU A 84 10.32 -7.64 -14.06
CA LEU A 84 9.25 -7.21 -14.94
C LEU A 84 8.79 -8.39 -15.82
N SER A 85 7.49 -8.66 -15.80
CA SER A 85 6.82 -9.52 -16.78
C SER A 85 6.07 -8.67 -17.80
N VAL A 86 6.01 -9.11 -19.07
CA VAL A 86 5.30 -8.39 -20.12
C VAL A 86 4.21 -9.27 -20.71
N LYS A 87 2.97 -8.78 -20.71
CA LYS A 87 1.80 -9.44 -21.33
C LYS A 87 1.22 -8.54 -22.41
N HIS A 88 0.87 -9.14 -23.55
CA HIS A 88 0.24 -8.45 -24.67
C HIS A 88 -1.24 -8.85 -24.73
N HIS A 89 -2.10 -7.85 -24.89
CA HIS A 89 -3.55 -8.01 -24.95
C HIS A 89 -4.06 -7.39 -26.24
N HIS A 90 -4.88 -8.12 -26.98
CA HIS A 90 -5.43 -7.69 -28.27
C HIS A 90 -6.77 -6.95 -28.13
N HIS A 91 -7.00 -6.28 -27.01
CA HIS A 91 -8.21 -5.54 -26.71
C HIS A 91 -7.90 -4.21 -26.01
N LEU A 92 -8.92 -3.33 -25.95
CA LEU A 92 -8.84 -2.05 -25.25
C LEU A 92 -8.67 -2.24 -23.74
N ALA A 93 -8.10 -1.24 -23.07
CA ALA A 93 -8.05 -1.23 -21.62
C ALA A 93 -9.45 -1.33 -21.01
N PRO A 94 -9.67 -2.23 -20.03
CA PRO A 94 -10.91 -2.24 -19.29
C PRO A 94 -11.01 -0.97 -18.43
N PRO A 95 -12.22 -0.56 -18.03
CA PRO A 95 -12.40 0.47 -17.01
C PRO A 95 -11.57 0.14 -15.75
N PRO A 96 -11.07 1.16 -15.02
CA PRO A 96 -10.26 0.93 -13.81
C PRO A 96 -10.95 0.05 -12.75
N ASN A 97 -12.29 0.04 -12.72
CA ASN A 97 -13.08 -0.72 -11.75
C ASN A 97 -13.25 -2.20 -12.11
N SER A 98 -12.79 -2.61 -13.30
CA SER A 98 -12.88 -3.98 -13.81
C SER A 98 -11.51 -4.65 -13.95
N LEU A 99 -10.45 -4.04 -13.41
CA LEU A 99 -9.16 -4.70 -13.31
C LEU A 99 -9.23 -5.79 -12.25
N ASP A 100 -8.89 -7.00 -12.65
CA ASP A 100 -8.76 -8.15 -11.75
C ASP A 100 -7.27 -8.45 -11.45
N SER A 101 -7.02 -9.52 -10.70
CA SER A 101 -5.67 -9.94 -10.33
C SER A 101 -4.82 -10.42 -11.51
N SER A 102 -5.40 -10.67 -12.69
CA SER A 102 -4.63 -11.12 -13.86
C SER A 102 -3.67 -10.06 -14.40
N TYR A 103 -3.94 -8.78 -14.09
CA TYR A 103 -3.10 -7.63 -14.42
C TYR A 103 -1.92 -7.43 -13.46
N CYS A 104 -1.87 -8.17 -12.36
CA CYS A 104 -0.82 -8.09 -11.35
C CYS A 104 0.20 -9.24 -11.50
N PRO A 105 1.48 -9.00 -11.16
CA PRO A 105 2.54 -10.01 -11.33
C PRO A 105 2.49 -11.16 -10.33
N LEU A 106 1.93 -10.96 -9.13
CA LEU A 106 1.92 -11.95 -8.06
C LEU A 106 0.50 -12.16 -7.51
N PRO A 107 0.17 -13.35 -6.99
CA PRO A 107 -1.07 -13.57 -6.25
C PRO A 107 -1.05 -12.81 -4.91
N ALA A 108 -2.22 -12.57 -4.34
CA ALA A 108 -2.36 -11.90 -3.04
C ALA A 108 -1.70 -12.68 -1.88
N PHE A 109 -1.49 -13.99 -2.05
CA PHE A 109 -0.86 -14.86 -1.06
C PHE A 109 0.12 -15.81 -1.74
N ILE A 110 1.33 -15.90 -1.18
CA ILE A 110 2.35 -16.88 -1.55
C ILE A 110 2.68 -17.68 -0.27
N PRO A 111 2.57 -19.02 -0.27
CA PRO A 111 2.89 -19.83 0.90
C PRO A 111 4.31 -19.58 1.40
N ALA A 112 4.53 -19.65 2.71
CA ALA A 112 5.85 -19.48 3.32
C ALA A 112 6.89 -20.52 2.86
N THR A 113 6.45 -21.63 2.26
CA THR A 113 7.32 -22.65 1.66
C THR A 113 7.85 -22.28 0.28
N GLN A 114 7.41 -21.15 -0.29
CA GLN A 114 7.84 -20.65 -1.59
C GLN A 114 8.60 -19.33 -1.42
N PRO A 115 9.48 -18.97 -2.37
CA PRO A 115 10.12 -17.67 -2.36
C PRO A 115 9.08 -16.54 -2.40
N ARG A 116 9.24 -15.55 -1.51
CA ARG A 116 8.35 -14.39 -1.41
C ARG A 116 9.08 -13.11 -1.84
N PRO A 117 9.01 -12.72 -3.13
CA PRO A 117 9.61 -11.49 -3.63
C PRO A 117 9.22 -10.23 -2.84
N VAL A 118 10.14 -9.29 -2.68
CA VAL A 118 9.83 -7.97 -2.11
C VAL A 118 8.89 -7.17 -3.01
N LEU A 119 9.24 -7.05 -4.30
CA LEU A 119 8.52 -6.25 -5.29
C LEU A 119 8.61 -6.90 -6.67
N ARG A 120 7.51 -6.93 -7.43
CA ARG A 120 7.48 -7.33 -8.84
C ARG A 120 6.56 -6.44 -9.65
N PHE A 121 6.81 -6.39 -10.96
CA PHE A 121 6.03 -5.62 -11.94
C PHE A 121 5.49 -6.49 -13.07
N GLN A 122 4.35 -6.09 -13.63
CA GLN A 122 3.78 -6.62 -14.87
C GLN A 122 3.36 -5.47 -15.78
N ALA A 123 3.97 -5.37 -16.96
CA ALA A 123 3.52 -4.48 -18.02
C ALA A 123 2.47 -5.21 -18.88
N ASN A 124 1.25 -4.70 -18.90
CA ASN A 124 0.16 -5.18 -19.72
C ASN A 124 -0.05 -4.20 -20.89
N ILE A 125 0.37 -4.62 -22.07
CA ILE A 125 0.33 -3.84 -23.30
C ILE A 125 -1.04 -4.08 -23.94
N MET A 126 -1.89 -3.06 -23.94
CA MET A 126 -3.22 -3.07 -24.56
C MET A 126 -3.15 -2.43 -25.95
N THR A 127 -4.27 -2.36 -26.67
CA THR A 127 -4.31 -1.68 -27.98
C THR A 127 -4.24 -0.14 -27.87
N ASP A 128 -4.68 0.44 -26.75
CA ASP A 128 -4.80 1.88 -26.53
C ASP A 128 -4.15 2.38 -25.22
N ALA A 129 -3.57 1.47 -24.44
CA ALA A 129 -3.05 1.78 -23.13
C ALA A 129 -1.93 0.83 -22.70
N LEU A 130 -1.21 1.26 -21.67
CA LEU A 130 -0.28 0.45 -20.90
C LEU A 130 -0.77 0.40 -19.45
N ILE A 131 -0.95 -0.80 -18.91
CA ILE A 131 -1.27 -1.01 -17.50
C ILE A 131 -0.05 -1.61 -16.81
N LEU A 132 0.55 -0.88 -15.88
CA LEU A 132 1.61 -1.40 -15.00
C LEU A 132 0.97 -1.92 -13.72
N GLY A 133 0.91 -3.24 -13.60
CA GLY A 133 0.60 -3.90 -12.34
C GLY A 133 1.85 -4.02 -11.48
N THR A 134 1.69 -3.76 -10.19
CA THR A 134 2.75 -3.86 -9.18
C THR A 134 2.24 -4.71 -8.03
N SER A 135 3.04 -5.66 -7.57
CA SER A 135 2.76 -6.42 -6.34
C SER A 135 3.96 -6.30 -5.39
N CYS A 136 3.70 -5.93 -4.14
CA CYS A 136 4.71 -5.78 -3.12
C CYS A 136 4.33 -6.53 -1.83
N HIS A 137 5.32 -7.03 -1.11
CA HIS A 137 5.10 -7.69 0.18
C HIS A 137 4.75 -6.65 1.24
N HIS A 138 3.57 -6.76 1.87
CA HIS A 138 3.05 -5.70 2.75
C HIS A 138 3.92 -5.45 4.00
N SER A 139 4.65 -6.45 4.49
CA SER A 139 5.63 -6.23 5.58
C SER A 139 6.80 -5.31 5.18
N VAL A 140 7.04 -5.08 3.89
CA VAL A 140 8.17 -4.22 3.45
C VAL A 140 7.70 -2.80 3.12
N PHE A 141 6.44 -2.63 2.72
CA PHE A 141 5.89 -1.36 2.27
C PHE A 141 4.57 -1.04 2.94
N ASP A 142 4.45 0.19 3.42
CA ASP A 142 3.17 0.85 3.59
C ASP A 142 2.78 1.59 2.29
N GLY A 143 1.63 2.26 2.30
CA GLY A 143 1.17 3.05 1.16
C GLY A 143 2.13 4.18 0.78
N THR A 144 2.77 4.80 1.77
CA THR A 144 3.75 5.88 1.56
C THR A 144 5.00 5.37 0.87
N GLY A 145 5.57 4.26 1.36
CA GLY A 145 6.74 3.61 0.80
C GLY A 145 6.52 3.21 -0.65
N LEU A 146 5.38 2.60 -0.98
CA LEU A 146 5.05 2.27 -2.37
C LEU A 146 4.90 3.53 -3.25
N GLY A 147 4.34 4.62 -2.72
CA GLY A 147 4.28 5.92 -3.39
C GLY A 147 5.68 6.47 -3.74
N THR A 148 6.60 6.46 -2.77
CA THR A 148 8.01 6.84 -2.98
C THR A 148 8.66 6.02 -4.10
N ILE A 149 8.41 4.71 -4.14
CA ILE A 149 8.91 3.84 -5.22
C ILE A 149 8.35 4.27 -6.59
N PHE A 150 7.07 4.62 -6.71
CA PHE A 150 6.50 5.11 -7.96
C PHE A 150 7.08 6.47 -8.39
N GLU A 151 7.33 7.38 -7.45
CA GLU A 151 7.97 8.66 -7.76
C GLU A 151 9.40 8.48 -8.28
N MET A 152 10.17 7.59 -7.64
CA MET A 152 11.51 7.22 -8.08
C MET A 152 11.49 6.53 -9.45
N LEU A 153 10.57 5.59 -9.67
CA LEU A 153 10.40 4.93 -10.97
C LEU A 153 10.10 5.95 -12.08
N ALA A 154 9.21 6.89 -11.81
CA ALA A 154 8.87 7.95 -12.76
C ALA A 154 10.08 8.84 -13.07
N ALA A 155 10.89 9.17 -12.06
CA ALA A 155 12.14 9.91 -12.25
C ALA A 155 13.14 9.12 -13.11
N PHE A 156 13.40 7.86 -12.79
CA PHE A 156 14.34 7.01 -13.53
C PHE A 156 13.93 6.77 -14.99
N THR A 157 12.62 6.70 -15.24
CA THR A 157 12.04 6.57 -16.59
C THR A 157 12.28 7.83 -17.44
N ARG A 158 12.11 9.03 -16.86
CA ARG A 158 12.30 10.31 -17.57
C ARG A 158 13.76 10.58 -17.96
N SER A 159 14.72 10.20 -17.12
CA SER A 159 16.15 10.45 -17.32
C SER A 159 16.75 9.76 -18.55
N SER A 160 16.00 8.92 -19.28
CA SER A 160 16.44 8.35 -20.58
C SER A 160 16.18 9.27 -21.79
N SER A 161 15.44 10.36 -21.62
CA SER A 161 14.89 11.16 -22.73
C SER A 161 15.42 12.60 -22.81
N VAL A 162 16.21 13.05 -21.83
CA VAL A 162 16.70 14.44 -21.77
C VAL A 162 18.23 14.45 -21.82
N PRO A 163 18.86 15.31 -22.65
CA PRO A 163 20.30 15.54 -22.63
C PRO A 163 20.75 15.93 -21.21
N ALA A 164 21.82 15.32 -20.71
CA ALA A 164 22.34 15.46 -19.34
C ALA A 164 22.58 16.91 -18.86
N ALA A 165 22.60 17.89 -19.77
CA ALA A 165 22.83 19.30 -19.48
C ALA A 165 21.57 20.09 -19.03
N ALA A 166 20.35 19.55 -19.18
CA ALA A 166 19.11 20.28 -18.87
C ALA A 166 18.28 19.72 -17.71
N CYS A 167 18.66 18.56 -17.15
CA CYS A 167 18.01 18.01 -15.97
C CYS A 167 18.93 18.14 -14.77
N CYS A 168 18.50 18.89 -13.75
CA CYS A 168 18.83 18.52 -12.38
C CYS A 168 18.36 17.06 -12.24
N SER A 169 19.29 16.10 -12.23
CA SER A 169 18.93 14.70 -11.96
C SER A 169 18.14 14.71 -10.67
N PRO A 170 16.87 14.23 -10.65
CA PRO A 170 16.13 14.17 -9.41
C PRO A 170 16.98 13.37 -8.43
N GLN A 171 17.38 13.99 -7.31
CA GLN A 171 18.00 13.21 -6.27
C GLN A 171 16.99 12.13 -5.86
N PRO A 172 17.43 10.86 -5.77
CA PRO A 172 16.54 9.80 -5.35
C PRO A 172 16.02 10.13 -3.95
N LEU A 173 14.71 9.92 -3.75
CA LEU A 173 14.02 10.27 -2.51
C LEU A 173 14.58 9.51 -1.30
N THR A 174 15.04 8.28 -1.55
CA THR A 174 15.72 7.44 -0.57
C THR A 174 16.87 6.64 -1.20
N ASP A 175 17.66 5.97 -0.36
CA ASP A 175 18.76 5.09 -0.73
C ASP A 175 18.91 3.98 0.34
N CYS A 176 19.69 2.94 0.04
CA CYS A 176 19.86 1.80 0.95
C CYS A 176 20.37 2.19 2.33
N GLN A 177 21.23 3.21 2.42
CA GLN A 177 21.81 3.65 3.69
C GLN A 177 20.75 4.33 4.55
N LYS A 178 19.99 5.27 3.99
CA LYS A 178 18.88 5.94 4.68
C LYS A 178 17.82 4.96 5.17
N GLU A 179 17.44 3.99 4.34
CA GLU A 179 16.48 2.96 4.73
C GLU A 179 17.00 2.10 5.89
N LEU A 180 18.27 1.70 5.84
CA LEU A 180 18.90 0.94 6.91
C LEU A 180 18.98 1.74 8.22
N GLU A 181 19.41 2.99 8.15
CA GLU A 181 19.49 3.91 9.31
C GLU A 181 18.12 4.12 9.95
N SER A 182 17.08 4.34 9.15
CA SER A 182 15.70 4.48 9.63
C SER A 182 15.23 3.21 10.35
N ARG A 183 15.49 2.02 9.79
CA ARG A 183 15.14 0.73 10.43
C ARG A 183 15.88 0.51 11.74
N ILE A 184 17.18 0.84 11.79
CA ILE A 184 17.97 0.77 13.01
C ILE A 184 17.40 1.71 14.06
N ALA A 185 17.10 2.96 13.69
CA ALA A 185 16.51 3.95 14.60
C ALA A 185 15.17 3.46 15.17
N ILE A 186 14.27 2.91 14.35
CA ILE A 186 12.98 2.36 14.81
C ILE A 186 13.21 1.23 15.82
N ARG A 187 14.17 0.34 15.57
CA ARG A 187 14.51 -0.75 16.50
C ARG A 187 15.15 -0.31 17.80
N THR A 188 15.98 0.72 17.77
CA THR A 188 16.65 1.21 18.97
C THR A 188 15.74 2.10 19.81
N THR A 189 14.69 2.66 19.21
CA THR A 189 13.65 3.47 19.90
C THR A 189 12.71 2.62 20.76
N THR A 190 12.80 1.28 20.71
CA THR A 190 12.13 0.39 21.68
C THR A 190 12.77 0.49 23.07
N THR A 191 12.65 1.63 23.73
CA THR A 191 12.67 1.70 25.20
C THR A 191 11.46 0.91 25.68
N PRO A 192 11.60 -0.14 26.51
CA PRO A 192 10.44 -0.77 27.12
C PRO A 192 9.79 0.27 28.04
N LEU A 193 8.75 0.95 27.53
CA LEU A 193 7.84 1.70 28.37
C LEU A 193 7.26 0.70 29.38
N PRO A 194 7.35 0.95 30.69
CA PRO A 194 6.60 0.19 31.68
C PRO A 194 5.13 0.55 31.50
N LEU A 195 4.49 -0.07 30.51
CA LEU A 195 3.04 -0.06 30.37
C LEU A 195 2.48 -0.98 31.45
N PRO A 196 1.49 -0.55 32.25
CA PRO A 196 0.89 -1.42 33.25
C PRO A 196 0.33 -2.67 32.59
N ASP A 197 0.81 -3.83 33.03
CA ASP A 197 0.55 -5.18 32.49
C ASP A 197 -0.95 -5.55 32.35
N SER A 198 -1.89 -4.78 32.92
CA SER A 198 -3.29 -5.20 33.01
C SER A 198 -4.11 -5.04 31.73
N ASN A 199 -3.66 -4.23 30.77
CA ASN A 199 -4.44 -3.92 29.55
C ASN A 199 -3.75 -4.28 28.24
N ARG A 200 -2.58 -4.94 28.32
CA ARG A 200 -1.99 -5.58 27.15
C ARG A 200 -2.82 -6.83 26.85
N LYS A 201 -3.97 -6.63 26.21
CA LYS A 201 -4.43 -7.64 25.25
C LYS A 201 -3.30 -7.70 24.23
N ASP A 202 -2.43 -8.70 24.35
CA ASP A 202 -1.60 -9.10 23.23
C ASP A 202 -2.57 -9.41 22.10
N TYR A 203 -2.83 -8.40 21.27
CA TYR A 203 -3.29 -8.60 19.91
C TYR A 203 -2.08 -9.01 19.07
N SER A 204 -1.20 -9.89 19.60
CA SER A 204 -0.70 -10.93 18.70
C SER A 204 -1.98 -11.62 18.27
N ALA A 205 -2.55 -11.17 17.15
CA ALA A 205 -3.33 -12.05 16.34
C ALA A 205 -2.49 -13.33 16.34
N GLU A 206 -3.04 -14.41 16.90
CA GLU A 206 -2.58 -15.74 16.57
C GLU A 206 -2.76 -15.81 15.06
N TYR A 207 -1.79 -15.25 14.32
CA TYR A 207 -1.63 -15.47 12.91
C TYR A 207 -1.37 -16.95 12.89
N THR A 208 -2.44 -17.67 12.57
CA THR A 208 -2.45 -19.10 12.50
C THR A 208 -1.29 -19.42 11.57
N THR A 209 -0.28 -20.10 12.08
CA THR A 209 0.86 -20.57 11.28
C THR A 209 0.44 -21.62 10.25
N GLY A 210 -0.86 -21.95 10.21
CA GLY A 210 -1.49 -22.68 9.12
C GLY A 210 -1.84 -21.77 7.94
N PRO A 211 -2.01 -22.34 6.74
CA PRO A 211 -2.53 -21.59 5.60
C PRO A 211 -3.84 -20.92 6.03
N PRO A 212 -4.06 -19.64 5.69
CA PRO A 212 -5.31 -18.97 6.01
C PRO A 212 -6.46 -19.88 5.59
N MET A 213 -7.25 -20.35 6.55
CA MET A 213 -8.54 -20.95 6.27
C MET A 213 -9.40 -19.81 5.74
N PHE A 214 -9.25 -19.51 4.44
CA PHE A 214 -10.22 -18.73 3.71
C PHE A 214 -11.50 -19.58 3.69
N ARG A 215 -12.30 -19.46 4.77
CA ARG A 215 -13.73 -19.74 4.69
C ARG A 215 -14.21 -19.08 3.41
N LYS A 216 -14.96 -19.81 2.58
CA LYS A 216 -15.53 -19.35 1.31
C LYS A 216 -15.93 -17.89 1.45
N VAL A 217 -15.06 -16.99 0.97
CA VAL A 217 -15.24 -15.56 1.19
C VAL A 217 -16.55 -15.23 0.50
N PRO A 218 -17.53 -14.61 1.19
CA PRO A 218 -18.75 -14.19 0.52
C PRO A 218 -18.37 -13.39 -0.72
N GLU A 219 -19.15 -13.49 -1.78
CA GLU A 219 -18.86 -12.78 -3.03
C GLU A 219 -18.85 -11.26 -2.74
N VAL A 220 -17.65 -10.69 -2.58
CA VAL A 220 -17.47 -9.28 -2.31
C VAL A 220 -17.48 -8.55 -3.65
N ILE A 221 -18.45 -7.67 -3.83
CA ILE A 221 -18.49 -6.79 -4.99
C ILE A 221 -17.75 -5.50 -4.63
N THR A 222 -16.60 -5.28 -5.25
CA THR A 222 -15.87 -4.02 -5.13
C THR A 222 -16.49 -2.97 -6.06
N ARG A 223 -16.76 -1.77 -5.54
CA ARG A 223 -17.23 -0.63 -6.32
C ARG A 223 -16.41 0.61 -6.01
N ARG A 224 -16.13 1.41 -7.04
CA ARG A 224 -15.47 2.71 -6.89
C ARG A 224 -16.52 3.81 -6.82
N PHE A 225 -16.43 4.61 -5.77
CA PHE A 225 -17.19 5.84 -5.61
C PHE A 225 -16.26 7.03 -5.83
N VAL A 226 -16.68 7.99 -6.64
CA VAL A 226 -15.89 9.19 -6.94
C VAL A 226 -16.58 10.39 -6.32
N PHE A 227 -15.84 11.10 -5.47
CA PHE A 227 -16.29 12.32 -4.81
C PHE A 227 -15.49 13.50 -5.34
N SER A 228 -16.16 14.53 -5.82
CA SER A 228 -15.49 15.74 -6.28
C SER A 228 -14.88 16.50 -5.09
N ALA A 229 -13.70 17.09 -5.29
CA ALA A 229 -13.04 17.93 -4.29
C ALA A 229 -13.97 19.00 -3.73
N ASN A 230 -14.76 19.68 -4.58
CA ASN A 230 -15.71 20.71 -4.16
C ASN A 230 -16.75 20.18 -3.16
N ARG A 231 -17.30 18.98 -3.38
CA ARG A 231 -18.29 18.37 -2.46
C ARG A 231 -17.66 18.00 -1.12
N VAL A 232 -16.44 17.46 -1.13
CA VAL A 232 -15.71 17.14 0.11
C VAL A 232 -15.37 18.42 0.88
N GLN A 233 -14.97 19.46 0.17
CA GLN A 233 -14.67 20.77 0.74
C GLN A 233 -15.91 21.43 1.35
N SER A 234 -17.04 21.44 0.63
CA SER A 234 -18.31 21.97 1.16
C SER A 234 -18.80 21.17 2.37
N LEU A 235 -18.57 19.86 2.41
CA LEU A 235 -18.90 19.05 3.59
C LEU A 235 -18.01 19.43 4.78
N LYS A 236 -16.70 19.59 4.55
CA LYS A 236 -15.76 20.04 5.58
C LYS A 236 -16.14 21.40 6.15
N GLU A 237 -16.46 22.38 5.31
CA GLU A 237 -16.87 23.73 5.74
C GLU A 237 -18.13 23.69 6.61
N ARG A 238 -19.11 22.85 6.27
CA ARG A 238 -20.32 22.67 7.09
C ARG A 238 -20.03 22.01 8.43
N CYS A 239 -19.14 21.01 8.45
CA CYS A 239 -18.73 20.36 9.70
C CYS A 239 -18.01 21.35 10.62
N ILE A 240 -17.08 22.16 10.10
CA ILE A 240 -16.38 23.19 10.86
C ILE A 240 -17.38 24.21 11.42
N ALA A 241 -18.28 24.75 10.58
CA ALA A 241 -19.28 25.71 11.03
C ALA A 241 -20.21 25.15 12.11
N PHE A 242 -20.59 23.86 12.03
CA PHE A 242 -21.40 23.21 13.05
C PHE A 242 -20.64 23.03 14.37
N LEU A 243 -19.36 22.62 14.30
CA LEU A 243 -18.51 22.45 15.49
C LEU A 243 -18.26 23.79 16.18
N ASP A 244 -17.99 24.85 15.41
CA ASP A 244 -17.76 26.19 15.93
C ASP A 244 -19.04 26.76 16.58
N ALA A 245 -20.23 26.47 16.04
CA ALA A 245 -21.50 26.86 16.64
C ALA A 245 -21.87 26.06 17.91
N SER A 246 -21.24 24.90 18.13
CA SER A 246 -21.55 23.99 19.24
C SER A 246 -20.55 24.07 20.39
N MET A 247 -19.42 24.75 20.20
CA MET A 247 -18.34 24.91 21.18
C MET A 247 -18.47 26.28 21.86
N ASP A 248 -18.44 26.32 23.20
CA ASP A 248 -18.37 27.58 23.96
C ASP A 248 -17.09 28.37 23.61
N ASP A 249 -17.15 29.70 23.77
CA ASP A 249 -16.14 30.73 23.44
C ASP A 249 -14.70 30.52 24.00
N HIS A 250 -14.43 29.40 24.68
CA HIS A 250 -13.16 29.10 25.34
C HIS A 250 -12.38 27.93 24.71
N HIS A 251 -12.87 27.34 23.61
CA HIS A 251 -12.13 26.30 22.89
C HIS A 251 -11.56 26.80 21.55
N PRO A 252 -10.32 26.39 21.19
CA PRO A 252 -9.76 26.70 19.88
C PRO A 252 -10.62 26.10 18.77
N THR A 253 -10.82 26.86 17.70
CA THR A 253 -11.54 26.45 16.47
C THR A 253 -11.22 25.01 16.08
N ALA A 254 -12.24 24.19 15.83
CA ALA A 254 -12.07 22.78 15.54
C ALA A 254 -11.33 22.59 14.21
N GLN A 255 -10.08 22.12 14.26
CA GLN A 255 -9.31 21.79 13.07
C GLN A 255 -9.59 20.36 12.62
N VAL A 256 -10.53 20.20 11.69
CA VAL A 256 -10.80 18.91 11.03
C VAL A 256 -10.24 18.90 9.61
N SER A 257 -9.61 17.80 9.22
CA SER A 257 -9.12 17.61 7.85
C SER A 257 -10.25 17.11 6.93
N SER A 258 -10.03 17.22 5.61
CA SER A 258 -10.97 16.65 4.63
C SER A 258 -11.04 15.12 4.75
N ASN A 259 -9.95 14.48 5.18
CA ASN A 259 -9.91 13.04 5.43
C ASN A 259 -10.77 12.65 6.64
N ASP A 260 -10.71 13.42 7.73
CA ASP A 260 -11.53 13.15 8.93
C ASP A 260 -13.01 13.24 8.61
N VAL A 261 -13.40 14.32 7.94
CA VAL A 261 -14.79 14.58 7.53
C VAL A 261 -15.29 13.50 6.58
N PHE A 262 -14.48 13.14 5.59
CA PHE A 262 -14.87 12.13 4.61
C PHE A 262 -14.93 10.72 5.21
N THR A 263 -14.00 10.37 6.09
CA THR A 263 -14.00 9.09 6.81
C THR A 263 -15.22 8.98 7.73
N ALA A 264 -15.55 10.05 8.47
CA ALA A 264 -16.75 10.11 9.29
C ALA A 264 -18.03 9.96 8.45
N PHE A 265 -18.09 10.63 7.30
CA PHE A 265 -19.20 10.49 6.37
C PHE A 265 -19.37 9.05 5.86
N LEU A 266 -18.27 8.37 5.48
CA LEU A 266 -18.31 6.97 5.07
C LEU A 266 -18.77 6.05 6.21
N ALA A 267 -18.27 6.27 7.43
CA ALA A 267 -18.67 5.50 8.60
C ALA A 267 -20.18 5.63 8.89
N LEU A 268 -20.74 6.83 8.72
CA LEU A 268 -22.18 7.06 8.81
C LEU A 268 -22.95 6.32 7.71
N CYS A 269 -22.49 6.38 6.46
CA CYS A 269 -23.12 5.67 5.35
C CYS A 269 -23.16 4.15 5.58
N VAL A 270 -22.04 3.58 6.05
CA VAL A 270 -21.96 2.14 6.38
C VAL A 270 -22.94 1.79 7.49
N ARG A 271 -23.01 2.60 8.55
CA ARG A 271 -23.93 2.37 9.66
C ARG A 271 -25.39 2.43 9.20
N LEU A 272 -25.75 3.43 8.40
CA LEU A 272 -27.11 3.58 7.88
C LEU A 272 -27.52 2.41 6.98
N ALA A 273 -26.62 1.96 6.11
CA ALA A 273 -26.88 0.78 5.27
C ALA A 273 -27.09 -0.50 6.11
N GLN A 274 -26.37 -0.65 7.22
CA GLN A 274 -26.53 -1.80 8.13
C GLN A 274 -27.82 -1.74 8.95
N THR A 275 -28.29 -0.55 9.33
CA THR A 275 -29.57 -0.39 10.05
C THR A 275 -30.77 -0.63 9.15
N ASP A 276 -30.69 -0.25 7.86
CA ASP A 276 -31.75 -0.50 6.90
C ASP A 276 -31.94 -2.01 6.60
N GLU A 277 -30.87 -2.81 6.66
CA GLU A 277 -30.94 -4.28 6.50
C GLU A 277 -31.50 -4.99 7.75
N ASN A 278 -31.43 -4.39 8.94
CA ASN A 278 -31.86 -4.99 10.22
C ASN A 278 -33.24 -4.54 10.73
N GLY A 279 -33.95 -3.65 10.02
CA GLY A 279 -35.34 -3.30 10.29
C GLY A 279 -35.57 -1.99 11.05
N SER A 280 -36.24 -1.06 10.34
CA SER A 280 -36.98 0.15 10.76
C SER A 280 -36.41 1.00 11.90
N VAL A 281 -35.82 2.15 11.55
CA VAL A 281 -35.80 3.34 12.41
C VAL A 281 -36.66 4.42 11.74
N ASP A 282 -37.63 4.95 12.49
CA ASP A 282 -38.51 6.04 12.07
C ASP A 282 -37.68 7.33 11.88
N PRO A 283 -37.70 7.99 10.70
CA PRO A 283 -36.88 9.17 10.43
C PRO A 283 -37.18 10.40 11.30
N SER A 284 -38.22 10.36 12.15
CA SER A 284 -38.66 11.51 12.94
C SER A 284 -38.02 11.68 14.34
N GLU A 285 -37.11 10.80 14.79
CA GLU A 285 -36.43 10.97 16.09
C GLU A 285 -34.89 11.08 15.98
N PRO A 286 -34.33 12.30 16.09
CA PRO A 286 -32.88 12.52 16.17
C PRO A 286 -32.22 11.95 17.43
N SER A 287 -33.00 11.63 18.47
CA SER A 287 -32.56 11.11 19.76
C SER A 287 -32.04 9.68 19.71
N GLN A 288 -32.40 8.89 18.68
CA GLN A 288 -31.90 7.52 18.53
C GLN A 288 -30.54 7.42 17.80
N LEU A 289 -30.06 8.53 17.21
CA LEU A 289 -28.74 8.59 16.55
C LEU A 289 -27.57 8.74 17.53
N TRP A 290 -27.86 9.15 18.77
CA TRP A 290 -26.86 9.34 19.82
C TRP A 290 -27.13 8.34 20.94
N GLY A 291 -26.55 7.15 20.82
CA GLY A 291 -26.51 6.18 21.90
C GLY A 291 -26.04 6.86 23.19
N THR A 292 -26.83 6.71 24.24
CA THR A 292 -26.59 7.24 25.58
C THR A 292 -25.21 6.83 26.08
N TRP A 293 -24.27 7.78 26.14
CA TRP A 293 -23.12 7.67 27.03
C TRP A 293 -23.61 7.94 28.45
N SER A 294 -24.10 6.89 29.12
CA SER A 294 -24.23 6.92 30.58
C SER A 294 -22.92 6.42 31.19
N GLN A 295 -22.38 7.25 32.08
CA GLN A 295 -21.23 6.99 32.93
C GLN A 295 -21.31 5.61 33.62
N SER A 296 -20.18 4.91 33.62
CA SER A 296 -19.76 3.98 34.66
C SER A 296 -18.24 3.89 34.65
#